data_AF-A0A3D2FRT7-F1
#
_entry.id   AF-A0A3D2FRT7-F1
#
_cell.length_a   1.000
_cell.length_b   1.000
_cell.length_c   1.000
_cell.angle_alpha   90.00
_cell.angle_beta   90.00
_cell.angle_gamma   90.00
#
_symmetry.space_group_name_H-M   'P 1'
#
loop_
_entity.id
_entity.type
_entity.pdbx_description
1 polymer ?
#
loop_
_entity_poly.entity_id
_entity_poly.type
_entity_poly.pdbx_seq_one_letter_code
_entity_poly.pdbx_strand_id
1 'polypeptide(L)' 'MRYSWKMTMDTKQIMQAFPPAPDGQVTLANWREPVFSRWSFSHVRQILPTAPIHAGTDSHAIEQAGEAIGDLTFTHEGVT' A
#
# COMPACT_ATOMS: atom_id res chain seq x y z
N MET A 1 -5.50 -18.88 18.55
CA MET A 1 -4.53 -18.99 17.43
C MET A 1 -3.55 -17.83 17.49
N ARG A 2 -2.24 -18.10 17.61
CA ARG A 2 -1.18 -17.07 17.72
C ARG A 2 -0.66 -16.67 16.34
N TYR A 3 -0.91 -15.44 15.91
CA TYR A 3 -0.31 -14.83 14.69
C TYR A 3 1.08 -14.24 14.97
N SER A 4 1.94 -14.96 15.71
CA SER A 4 3.16 -14.38 16.31
C SER A 4 4.38 -14.33 15.38
N TRP A 5 4.33 -14.97 14.20
CA TRP A 5 5.47 -15.06 13.26
C TRP A 5 5.28 -14.26 11.96
N LYS A 6 4.09 -13.74 11.65
CA LYS A 6 3.87 -12.86 10.48
C LYS A 6 4.26 -11.39 10.72
N MET A 7 4.51 -10.98 11.96
CA MET A 7 4.81 -9.58 12.33
C MET A 7 6.30 -9.19 12.28
N THR A 8 7.20 -10.09 11.92
CA THR A 8 8.65 -9.79 11.85
C THR A 8 9.14 -9.44 10.45
N MET A 9 8.32 -9.60 9.41
CA MET A 9 8.72 -9.19 8.05
C MET A 9 8.50 -7.70 7.86
N ASP A 10 9.59 -6.98 7.60
CA ASP A 10 9.51 -5.57 7.24
C ASP A 10 8.88 -5.45 5.85
N THR A 11 7.91 -4.55 5.70
CA THR A 11 7.23 -4.30 4.42
C THR A 11 8.17 -4.00 3.25
N LYS A 12 9.38 -3.48 3.53
CA LYS A 12 10.40 -3.21 2.51
C LYS A 12 11.01 -4.49 1.94
N GLN A 13 10.86 -5.63 2.60
CA GLN A 13 11.39 -6.93 2.17
C GLN A 13 10.45 -7.68 1.20
N ILE A 14 9.21 -7.21 1.03
CA ILE A 14 8.24 -7.80 0.12
C ILE A 14 8.65 -7.58 -1.34
N MET A 15 8.59 -8.66 -2.14
CA MET A 15 8.96 -8.69 -3.56
C MET A 15 10.37 -8.13 -3.86
N GLN A 16 11.30 -8.23 -2.89
CA GLN A 16 12.70 -7.86 -3.06
C GLN A 16 13.50 -8.96 -3.76
N ALA A 17 14.44 -8.56 -4.63
CA ALA A 17 15.27 -9.43 -5.47
C ALA A 17 14.49 -10.28 -6.50
N PHE A 18 15.21 -11.05 -7.33
CA PHE A 18 14.62 -11.91 -8.35
C PHE A 18 15.27 -13.31 -8.38
N PRO A 19 14.50 -14.40 -8.12
CA PRO A 19 13.14 -14.38 -7.60
C PRO A 19 13.09 -13.91 -6.14
N PRO A 20 12.00 -13.27 -5.69
CA PRO A 20 11.82 -12.97 -4.28
C PRO A 20 11.81 -14.24 -3.42
N ALA A 21 12.28 -14.14 -2.18
CA ALA A 21 12.20 -15.25 -1.22
C ALA A 21 10.73 -15.69 -1.05
N PRO A 22 10.44 -17.01 -0.91
CA PRO A 22 9.07 -17.53 -0.88
C PRO A 22 8.13 -16.79 0.10
N ASP A 23 8.62 -16.51 1.30
CA ASP A 23 7.83 -15.83 2.34
C ASP A 23 7.56 -14.35 2.03
N GLY A 24 8.37 -13.74 1.16
CA GLY A 24 8.22 -12.35 0.69
C GLY A 24 7.45 -12.22 -0.62
N GLN A 25 6.94 -13.33 -1.17
CA GLN A 25 6.19 -13.32 -2.43
C GLN A 25 4.73 -12.91 -2.23
N VAL A 26 4.27 -12.03 -3.11
CA VAL A 26 2.86 -11.66 -3.22
C VAL A 26 2.16 -12.62 -4.16
N THR A 27 1.00 -13.11 -3.72
CA THR A 27 0.16 -14.08 -4.42
C THR A 27 -1.30 -13.65 -4.40
N LEU A 28 -2.13 -14.29 -5.23
CA LEU A 28 -3.59 -14.08 -5.22
C LEU A 28 -4.23 -14.34 -3.84
N ALA A 29 -3.64 -15.20 -3.01
CA ALA A 29 -4.18 -15.53 -1.71
C ALA A 29 -3.85 -14.49 -0.61
N ASN A 30 -2.69 -13.83 -0.70
CA ASN A 30 -2.15 -13.01 0.41
C ASN A 30 -2.09 -11.51 0.13
N TRP A 31 -2.32 -11.04 -1.11
CA TRP A 31 -2.07 -9.64 -1.51
C TRP A 31 -2.85 -8.57 -0.72
N ARG A 32 -3.92 -8.95 -0.02
CA ARG A 32 -4.73 -8.06 0.83
C ARG A 32 -4.39 -8.16 2.31
N GLU A 33 -3.55 -9.11 2.70
CA GLU A 33 -3.16 -9.32 4.09
C GLU A 33 -2.20 -8.21 4.56
N PRO A 34 -2.11 -7.97 5.89
CA PRO A 34 -1.09 -7.11 6.47
C PRO A 34 0.32 -7.46 5.98
N VAL A 35 1.21 -6.47 5.93
CA VAL A 35 2.58 -6.55 5.38
C VAL A 35 2.62 -6.63 3.84
N PHE A 36 1.82 -7.47 3.19
CA PHE A 36 1.80 -7.61 1.72
C PHE A 36 1.03 -6.51 1.00
N SER A 37 -0.02 -5.96 1.63
CA SER A 37 -0.90 -4.95 1.03
C SER A 37 -0.20 -3.66 0.63
N ARG A 38 0.86 -3.26 1.36
CA ARG A 38 1.65 -2.05 1.07
C ARG A 38 2.25 -2.10 -0.33
N TRP A 39 2.88 -3.22 -0.70
CA TRP A 39 3.42 -3.40 -2.04
C TRP A 39 2.28 -3.65 -3.05
N SER A 40 1.33 -4.51 -2.68
CA SER A 40 0.28 -4.99 -3.59
C SER A 40 -0.62 -3.88 -4.14
N PHE A 41 -1.00 -2.90 -3.32
CA PHE A 41 -1.86 -1.81 -3.78
C PHE A 41 -1.20 -0.87 -4.79
N SER A 42 0.13 -0.81 -4.82
CA SER A 42 0.88 -0.10 -5.86
C SER A 42 1.18 -0.95 -7.10
N HIS A 43 0.99 -2.28 -7.04
CA HIS A 43 1.41 -3.24 -8.08
C HIS A 43 0.29 -4.20 -8.52
N VAL A 44 -0.98 -3.84 -8.31
CA VAL A 44 -2.14 -4.75 -8.47
C VAL A 44 -2.21 -5.43 -9.83
N ARG A 45 -1.78 -4.76 -10.92
CA ARG A 45 -1.77 -5.31 -12.29
C ARG A 45 -0.81 -6.48 -12.47
N GLN A 46 0.16 -6.67 -11.57
CA GLN A 46 1.03 -7.85 -11.57
C GLN A 46 0.37 -9.07 -10.91
N ILE A 47 -0.77 -8.87 -10.23
CA ILE A 47 -1.45 -9.89 -9.42
C ILE A 47 -2.80 -10.27 -10.06
N LEU A 48 -3.58 -9.26 -10.45
CA LEU A 48 -4.93 -9.42 -10.98
C LEU A 48 -5.03 -8.92 -12.43
N PRO A 49 -5.93 -9.50 -13.24
CA PRO A 49 -6.33 -8.90 -14.50
C PRO A 49 -6.91 -7.50 -14.26
N THR A 50 -6.38 -6.51 -14.96
CA THR A 50 -6.88 -5.13 -14.90
C THR A 50 -7.05 -4.59 -16.31
N ALA A 51 -8.07 -3.77 -16.52
CA ALA A 51 -8.20 -3.03 -17.77
C ALA A 51 -7.36 -1.73 -17.71
N PRO A 52 -6.70 -1.32 -18.80
CA PRO A 52 -6.13 0.03 -18.87
C PRO A 52 -7.24 1.08 -18.92
N ILE A 53 -7.10 2.11 -18.10
CA ILE A 53 -7.89 3.34 -18.20
C ILE A 53 -6.93 4.41 -18.72
N HIS A 54 -7.20 4.94 -19.90
CA HIS A 54 -6.38 5.98 -20.52
C HIS A 54 -6.72 7.35 -19.94
N ALA A 55 -5.72 8.21 -19.79
CA ALA A 55 -5.96 9.61 -19.47
C ALA A 55 -6.73 10.31 -20.60
N GLY A 56 -7.53 11.31 -20.26
CA GLY A 56 -8.14 12.20 -21.24
C GLY A 56 -7.09 13.06 -21.96
N THR A 57 -7.45 13.62 -23.11
CA THR A 57 -6.58 14.49 -23.90
C THR A 57 -6.29 15.81 -23.18
N ASP A 58 -7.28 16.33 -22.45
CA ASP A 58 -7.19 17.58 -21.72
C ASP A 58 -6.79 17.31 -20.26
N SER A 59 -5.79 18.07 -19.79
CA SER A 59 -5.35 18.07 -18.41
C SER A 59 -5.48 19.47 -17.82
N HIS A 60 -6.02 19.56 -16.60
CA HIS A 60 -6.06 20.81 -15.85
C HIS A 60 -5.03 20.76 -14.72
N ALA A 61 -4.22 21.81 -14.60
CA ALA A 61 -3.34 21.95 -13.47
C ALA A 61 -4.17 22.14 -12.19
N ILE A 62 -3.78 21.44 -11.14
CA ILE A 62 -4.33 21.66 -9.80
C ILE A 62 -3.62 22.89 -9.22
N GLU A 63 -4.40 23.89 -8.80
CA GLU A 63 -3.87 25.01 -8.03
C GLU A 63 -3.27 24.49 -6.73
N GLN A 64 -2.00 24.78 -6.51
CA GLN A 64 -1.28 24.30 -5.34
C GLN A 64 -1.34 25.34 -4.23
N ALA A 65 -1.94 24.98 -3.11
CA ALA A 65 -1.99 25.75 -1.87
C ALA A 65 -1.59 24.84 -0.69
N GLY A 66 -0.45 24.16 -0.85
CA GLY A 66 0.02 23.18 0.13
C GLY A 66 0.54 23.86 1.40
N GLU A 67 -0.09 23.55 2.53
CA GLU A 67 0.37 23.93 3.87
C GLU A 67 0.99 22.73 4.59
N ALA A 68 1.97 22.98 5.46
CA ALA A 68 2.62 21.93 6.23
C ALA A 68 1.66 21.36 7.29
N ILE A 69 1.23 20.11 7.10
CA ILE A 69 0.30 19.43 8.02
C ILE A 69 0.97 18.45 8.99
N GLY A 70 2.30 18.30 8.92
CA GLY A 70 3.04 17.33 9.75
C GLY A 70 2.96 17.59 11.25
N ASP A 71 2.80 18.86 11.64
CA ASP A 71 2.77 19.30 13.04
C ASP A 71 1.35 19.58 13.55
N LEU A 72 0.31 19.23 12.78
CA LEU A 72 -1.08 19.40 13.23
C LEU A 72 -1.41 18.45 14.38
N THR A 73 -1.76 19.01 15.53
CA THR A 73 -2.21 18.27 16.72
C THR A 73 -3.73 18.33 16.83
N PHE A 74 -4.37 17.20 17.15
CA PHE A 74 -5.81 17.10 17.37
C PHE A 74 -6.09 16.82 18.85
N THR A 75 -6.98 17.60 19.46
CA THR A 75 -7.56 17.30 20.78
C THR A 75 -8.91 16.65 20.57
N HIS A 76 -9.15 15.50 21.21
CA HIS A 76 -10.43 14.80 21.13
C HIS A 76 -11.21 15.00 22.43
N GLU A 77 -12.33 15.73 22.36
CA GLU A 77 -13.30 15.87 23.45
C GLU A 77 -14.13 14.57 23.51
N GLY A 78 -13.76 13.64 24.39
CA GLY A 78 -14.46 12.36 24.51
C GLY A 78 -15.85 12.51 25.13
N VAL A 79 -16.87 11.97 24.46
CA VAL A 79 -18.07 11.47 25.14
C VAL A 79 -17.89 9.97 25.28
N THR A 80 -17.76 9.50 26.52
CA THR A 80 -17.78 8.07 26.91
C THR A 80 -19.13 7.42 26.65
#